data_AF-A0A4R4Q0N1-F1
#
_entry.id   AF-A0A4R4Q0N1-F1
#
_cell.length_a   1.000
_cell.length_b   1.000
_cell.length_c   1.000
_cell.angle_alpha   90.00
_cell.angle_beta   90.00
_cell.angle_gamma   90.00
#
_symmetry.space_group_name_H-M   'P 1'
#
loop_
_entity.id
_entity.type
_entity.pdbx_description
1 polymer ?
#
loop_
_entity_poly.entity_id
_entity_poly.type
_entity_poly.pdbx_seq_one_letter_code
_entity_poly.pdbx_strand_id
1 'polypeptide(L)'
;MSTLVVLIALGVASYRATHLVVHDSIADPVRDRLFNWYDRKPTSTPRDLLTTLISCTYCAGWWVSGAVLTTYLSATGGWSEVPLLVHGVEWFAVAGVQALLSRWNDTRAEQ
;
A
#
# COMPACT_ATOMS: atom_id res chain seq x y z
N MET A 1 -14.34 7.73 -14.20
CA MET A 1 -14.31 6.32 -13.75
C MET A 1 -13.15 5.61 -14.44
N SER A 2 -12.26 4.99 -13.68
CA SER A 2 -11.04 4.38 -14.25
C SER A 2 -11.36 3.13 -15.04
N THR A 3 -10.62 2.88 -16.12
CA THR A 3 -10.77 1.65 -16.90
C THR A 3 -10.16 0.46 -16.16
N LEU A 4 -10.62 -0.76 -16.47
CA LEU A 4 -10.07 -1.98 -15.89
C LEU A 4 -8.54 -2.08 -16.07
N VAL A 5 -8.05 -1.68 -17.26
CA VAL A 5 -6.62 -1.70 -17.58
C VAL A 5 -5.85 -0.75 -16.66
N VAL A 6 -6.38 0.45 -16.38
CA VAL A 6 -5.77 1.39 -15.45
C VAL A 6 -5.73 0.81 -14.04
N LEU A 7 -6.82 0.21 -13.56
CA LEU A 7 -6.86 -0.39 -12.22
C LEU A 7 -5.87 -1.54 -12.07
N ILE A 8 -5.72 -2.39 -13.08
CA ILE A 8 -4.71 -3.45 -13.10
C ILE A 8 -3.30 -2.85 -13.09
N ALA A 9 -3.03 -1.84 -13.92
CA ALA A 9 -1.73 -1.18 -13.99
C ALA A 9 -1.37 -0.53 -12.64
N LEU A 10 -2.31 0.15 -11.99
CA LEU A 10 -2.14 0.72 -10.66
C LEU A 10 -1.92 -0.38 -9.60
N GLY A 11 -2.60 -1.52 -9.71
CA GLY A 11 -2.38 -2.67 -8.82
C GLY A 11 -0.98 -3.26 -8.96
N VAL A 12 -0.48 -3.41 -10.18
CA VAL A 12 0.90 -3.84 -10.46
C VAL A 12 1.92 -2.82 -9.97
N ALA A 13 1.66 -1.53 -10.17
CA ALA A 13 2.50 -0.45 -9.65
C ALA A 13 2.54 -0.47 -8.12
N SER A 14 1.39 -0.69 -7.49
CA SER A 14 1.27 -0.81 -6.03
C SER A 14 2.03 -2.03 -5.51
N TYR A 15 1.97 -3.18 -6.18
CA TYR A 15 2.78 -4.35 -5.86
C TYR A 15 4.28 -4.03 -5.83
N ARG A 16 4.80 -3.36 -6.87
CA ARG A 16 6.21 -2.96 -6.91
C ARG A 16 6.55 -1.94 -5.82
N ALA A 17 5.70 -0.94 -5.61
CA ALA A 17 5.88 0.05 -4.57
C ALA A 17 5.85 -0.58 -3.16
N THR A 18 4.98 -1.56 -2.91
CA THR A 18 4.94 -2.30 -1.64
C THR A 18 6.21 -3.12 -1.45
N HIS A 19 6.71 -3.80 -2.48
CA HIS A 19 8.00 -4.48 -2.39
C HIS A 19 9.15 -3.49 -2.12
N LEU A 20 9.14 -2.29 -2.71
CA LEU A 20 10.12 -1.24 -2.40
C LEU A 20 10.03 -0.74 -0.96
N VAL A 21 8.83 -0.68 -0.38
CA VAL A 21 8.61 -0.22 1.00
C VAL A 21 8.96 -1.31 2.02
N VAL A 22 8.65 -2.58 1.70
CA VAL A 22 8.77 -3.70 2.65
C VAL A 22 10.13 -4.39 2.54
N HIS A 23 10.63 -4.61 1.32
CA HIS A 23 11.86 -5.36 1.07
C HIS A 23 13.06 -4.48 0.74
N ASP A 24 12.85 -3.26 0.23
CA ASP A 24 13.95 -2.38 -0.16
C ASP A 24 14.20 -1.31 0.91
N SER A 25 15.48 -1.07 1.20
CA SER A 25 15.99 -0.25 2.31
C SER A 25 15.58 1.23 2.31
N ILE A 26 14.77 1.67 1.34
CA ILE A 26 14.35 3.07 1.20
C ILE A 26 13.48 3.52 2.38
N ALA A 27 12.76 2.59 3.00
CA ALA A 27 12.00 2.84 4.21
C ALA A 27 12.83 2.67 5.50
N ASP A 28 14.04 2.12 5.45
CA ASP A 28 14.89 1.90 6.65
C ASP A 28 15.10 3.16 7.49
N PRO A 29 15.48 4.34 6.94
CA PRO A 29 15.68 5.53 7.79
C PRO A 29 14.37 6.08 8.39
N VAL A 30 13.23 5.85 7.74
CA VAL A 30 11.90 6.22 8.26
C VAL A 30 11.46 5.22 9.32
N ARG A 31 11.72 3.94 9.09
CA ARG A 31 11.43 2.81 9.98
C ARG A 31 12.28 2.90 11.25
N ASP A 32 13.57 3.22 11.13
CA ASP A 32 14.48 3.46 12.25
C ASP A 32 14.08 4.69 13.06
N ARG A 33 13.59 5.76 12.42
CA ARG A 33 13.02 6.92 13.14
C ARG A 33 11.74 6.55 13.88
N LEU A 34 10.89 5.72 13.27
CA LEU A 34 9.64 5.28 13.88
C LEU A 34 9.90 4.34 15.07
N PHE A 35 10.85 3.41 14.95
CA PHE A 35 11.28 2.53 16.03
C PHE A 35 11.99 3.28 17.15
N ASN A 36 12.89 4.22 16.85
CA ASN A 36 13.51 5.09 17.87
C ASN A 36 12.48 5.98 18.59
N TRP A 37 11.38 6.35 17.92
CA TRP A 37 10.26 7.04 18.55
C TRP A 37 9.40 6.09 19.40
N TYR A 38 9.25 4.83 18.99
CA TYR A 38 8.56 3.76 19.72
C TYR A 38 9.26 3.42 21.04
N ASP A 39 10.57 3.17 21.02
CA ASP A 39 11.39 2.81 22.20
C ASP A 39 11.33 3.83 23.32
N ARG A 40 11.03 5.10 23.01
CA ARG A 40 10.90 6.15 24.01
C ARG A 40 9.65 6.03 24.89
N LYS A 41 8.60 5.28 24.49
CA LYS A 41 7.36 5.04 25.29
C LYS A 41 6.63 3.73 24.88
N PRO A 42 6.83 2.60 25.57
CA PRO A 42 6.39 1.27 25.12
C PRO A 42 4.89 0.92 25.26
N THR A 43 3.98 1.83 25.67
CA THR A 43 2.61 1.46 26.06
C THR A 43 1.50 2.30 25.41
N SER A 44 1.31 2.21 24.09
CA SER A 44 0.13 2.81 23.45
C SER A 44 -0.35 2.03 22.22
N THR A 45 -1.61 1.58 22.26
CA THR A 45 -2.39 0.90 21.20
C THR A 45 -2.19 1.43 19.77
N PRO A 46 -2.09 2.74 19.50
CA PRO A 46 -1.85 3.23 18.14
C PRO A 46 -0.48 2.83 17.55
N ARG A 47 0.51 2.54 18.40
CA ARG A 47 1.85 2.17 17.93
C ARG A 47 1.95 0.71 17.53
N ASP A 48 1.21 -0.18 18.18
CA ASP A 48 1.12 -1.61 17.80
C ASP A 48 0.39 -1.79 16.45
N LEU A 49 -0.61 -0.93 16.20
CA LEU A 49 -1.29 -0.84 14.92
C LEU A 49 -0.35 -0.42 13.78
N LEU A 50 0.55 0.54 14.04
CA LEU A 50 1.57 0.98 13.09
C LEU A 50 2.62 -0.10 12.80
N THR A 51 3.09 -0.81 13.84
CA THR A 51 4.02 -1.93 13.67
C THR A 51 3.36 -3.06 12.86
N THR A 52 2.09 -3.39 13.14
CA THR A 52 1.31 -4.36 12.36
C THR A 52 1.07 -3.89 10.92
N LEU A 53 0.83 -2.59 10.72
CA LEU A 53 0.65 -1.97 9.39
C LEU A 53 1.87 -2.16 8.50
N ILE A 54 3.07 -2.06 9.08
CA ILE A 54 4.34 -2.13 8.34
C ILE A 54 4.84 -3.58 8.21
N SER A 55 4.53 -4.44 9.18
CA SER A 55 5.07 -5.82 9.23
C SER A 55 4.34 -6.79 8.31
N CYS A 56 3.10 -6.49 7.91
CA CYS A 56 2.34 -7.32 7.00
C CYS A 56 2.34 -6.73 5.59
N THR A 57 2.88 -7.47 4.62
CA THR A 57 2.90 -7.09 3.19
C THR A 57 1.52 -6.73 2.66
N TYR A 58 0.46 -7.33 3.20
CA TYR A 58 -0.93 -7.02 2.86
C TYR A 58 -1.42 -5.71 3.49
N CYS A 59 -1.01 -5.40 4.72
CA CYS A 59 -1.37 -4.15 5.39
C CYS A 59 -0.63 -2.96 4.78
N ALA A 60 0.67 -3.09 4.55
CA ALA A 60 1.46 -2.08 3.82
C ALA A 60 0.93 -1.94 2.39
N GLY A 61 0.59 -3.07 1.76
CA GLY A 61 -0.04 -3.15 0.45
C GLY A 61 -1.32 -2.33 0.31
N TRP A 62 -2.23 -2.41 1.31
CA TRP A 62 -3.46 -1.61 1.35
C TRP A 62 -3.18 -0.11 1.29
N TRP A 63 -2.27 0.40 2.13
CA TRP A 63 -1.97 1.82 2.20
C TRP A 63 -1.19 2.33 0.99
N VAL A 64 -0.23 1.54 0.51
CA VAL A 64 0.52 1.86 -0.71
C VAL A 64 -0.44 1.93 -1.91
N SER A 65 -1.38 1.01 -2.03
CA SER A 65 -2.41 1.02 -3.08
C SER A 65 -3.24 2.30 -3.05
N GLY A 66 -3.63 2.75 -1.86
CA GLY A 66 -4.33 4.02 -1.67
C GLY A 66 -3.50 5.22 -2.08
N ALA A 67 -2.24 5.27 -1.67
CA ALA A 67 -1.32 6.36 -2.01
C ALA A 67 -1.07 6.43 -3.53
N VAL A 68 -0.88 5.28 -4.19
CA VAL A 68 -0.70 5.19 -5.64
C VAL A 68 -1.95 5.68 -6.38
N LEU A 69 -3.14 5.21 -6.00
CA LEU A 69 -4.40 5.64 -6.60
C LEU A 69 -4.65 7.14 -6.38
N THR A 70 -4.44 7.63 -5.16
CA THR A 70 -4.59 9.06 -4.80
C THR A 70 -3.64 9.92 -5.63
N THR A 71 -2.39 9.50 -5.80
CA THR A 71 -1.39 10.20 -6.62
C THR A 71 -1.81 10.23 -8.07
N TYR A 72 -2.27 9.11 -8.62
CA TYR A 72 -2.78 9.03 -9.99
C TYR A 72 -3.96 9.98 -10.20
N LEU A 73 -4.99 9.92 -9.37
CA LEU A 73 -6.17 10.79 -9.46
C LEU A 73 -5.81 12.28 -9.31
N SER A 74 -4.83 12.60 -8.47
CA SER A 74 -4.36 13.98 -8.29
C SER A 74 -3.60 14.49 -9.51
N ALA A 75 -2.76 13.64 -10.11
CA ALA A 75 -1.99 13.99 -11.29
C ALA A 75 -2.86 14.11 -12.56
N THR A 76 -3.94 13.34 -12.66
CA THR A 76 -4.85 13.35 -13.81
C THR A 76 -6.09 14.22 -13.61
N GLY A 77 -6.28 14.82 -12.43
CA GLY A 77 -7.47 15.62 -12.10
C GLY A 77 -8.77 14.82 -11.94
N GLY A 78 -8.69 13.51 -11.70
CA GLY A 78 -9.85 12.60 -11.73
C GLY A 78 -10.81 12.68 -10.54
N TRP A 79 -10.49 13.48 -9.51
CA TRP A 79 -11.26 13.56 -8.26
C TRP A 79 -12.71 14.07 -8.41
N SER A 80 -12.96 14.93 -9.38
CA SER A 80 -14.27 15.57 -9.57
C SER A 80 -15.20 14.82 -10.54
N GLU A 81 -14.71 13.76 -11.19
CA GLU A 81 -15.46 13.07 -12.25
C GLU A 81 -16.45 12.04 -11.71
N VAL A 82 -16.22 11.50 -10.51
CA VAL A 82 -17.02 10.41 -9.94
C VAL A 82 -17.15 10.56 -8.42
N PRO A 83 -18.22 10.01 -7.80
CA PRO A 83 -18.39 10.05 -6.36
C PRO A 83 -17.23 9.38 -5.60
N LEU A 84 -16.88 9.92 -4.43
CA LEU A 84 -15.83 9.38 -3.56
C LEU A 84 -16.00 7.89 -3.23
N LEU A 85 -17.25 7.41 -3.16
CA LEU A 85 -17.55 5.99 -2.93
C LEU A 85 -16.99 5.10 -4.05
N VAL A 86 -17.02 5.59 -5.31
CA VAL A 86 -16.45 4.87 -6.46
C VAL A 86 -14.94 4.78 -6.34
N HIS A 87 -14.26 5.86 -5.94
CA HIS A 87 -12.82 5.82 -5.65
C HIS A 87 -12.48 4.87 -4.50
N GLY A 88 -13.37 4.72 -3.53
CA GLY A 88 -13.26 3.68 -2.49
C GLY A 88 -13.24 2.27 -3.11
N VAL A 89 -14.15 1.97 -4.04
CA VAL A 89 -14.17 0.69 -4.76
C VAL A 89 -12.92 0.52 -5.63
N GLU A 90 -12.46 1.58 -6.30
CA GLU A 90 -11.22 1.57 -7.09
C GLU A 90 -10.00 1.25 -6.20
N TRP A 91 -9.95 1.79 -4.97
CA TRP A 91 -8.90 1.45 -3.99
C TRP A 91 -8.93 -0.05 -3.66
N PHE A 92 -10.10 -0.60 -3.32
CA PHE A 92 -10.24 -2.03 -3.08
C PHE A 92 -9.78 -2.88 -4.28
N ALA A 93 -10.09 -2.45 -5.51
CA ALA A 93 -9.65 -3.16 -6.71
C ALA A 93 -8.12 -3.15 -6.86
N VAL A 94 -7.48 -1.99 -6.70
CA VAL A 94 -6.01 -1.85 -6.77
C VAL A 94 -5.33 -2.70 -5.69
N ALA A 95 -5.83 -2.64 -4.45
CA ALA A 95 -5.31 -3.43 -3.33
C ALA A 95 -5.51 -4.93 -3.53
N GLY A 96 -6.63 -5.35 -4.11
CA GLY A 96 -6.89 -6.75 -4.44
C GLY A 96 -5.91 -7.31 -5.46
N VAL A 97 -5.62 -6.55 -6.53
CA VAL A 97 -4.60 -6.93 -7.52
C VAL A 97 -3.22 -7.02 -6.90
N GLN A 98 -2.83 -6.02 -6.08
CA GLN A 98 -1.55 -6.05 -5.38
C GLN A 98 -1.42 -7.27 -4.46
N ALA A 99 -2.43 -7.54 -3.64
CA ALA A 99 -2.43 -8.67 -2.70
C ALA A 99 -2.35 -10.02 -3.44
N LEU A 100 -3.05 -10.17 -4.57
CA LEU A 100 -3.00 -11.37 -5.39
C LEU A 100 -1.60 -11.61 -5.97
N LEU A 101 -0.95 -10.55 -6.47
CA LEU A 101 0.42 -10.63 -6.98
C LEU A 101 1.45 -10.94 -5.89
N SER A 102 1.32 -10.33 -4.70
CA SER A 102 2.17 -10.66 -3.55
C SER A 102 2.01 -12.12 -3.15
N ARG A 103 0.77 -12.59 -2.99
CA ARG A 103 0.51 -14.00 -2.64
C ARG A 103 1.04 -14.98 -3.69
N TRP A 104 0.92 -14.65 -4.98
CA TRP A 104 1.48 -15.46 -6.06
C TRP A 104 3.00 -15.52 -5.98
N ASN A 105 3.66 -14.39 -5.70
CA ASN A 105 5.10 -14.35 -5.59
C ASN A 105 5.59 -15.19 -4.41
N ASP A 106 4.92 -15.09 -3.26
CA ASP A 106 5.25 -15.85 -2.05
C ASP A 106 5.17 -17.37 -2.30
N THR A 107 4.11 -17.87 -2.97
CA THR A 107 3.97 -19.30 -3.26
C THR A 107 5.00 -19.86 -4.24
N ARG A 108 5.66 -19.00 -5.03
CA ARG A 108 6.73 -19.41 -5.95
C ARG A 108 8.12 -19.28 -5.36
N ALA A 109 8.30 -18.45 -4.34
CA ALA A 109 9.59 -18.32 -3.65
C ALA A 109 9.90 -19.52 -2.76
N GLU A 110 8.89 -20.30 -2.37
CA GLU A 110 9.02 -21.51 -1.54
C GLU A 110 9.29 -22.80 -2.34
N GLN A 111 9.32 -22.72 -3.68
CA GLN A 111 9.62 -23.85 -4.59
C GLN A 111 11.07 -23.83 -5.05
#